data_AF-A0A2M7Q3S5-F1
#
_entry.id   AF-A0A2M7Q3S5-F1
#
_cell.length_a   1.000
_cell.length_b   1.000
_cell.length_c   1.000
_cell.angle_alpha   90.00
_cell.angle_beta   90.00
_cell.angle_gamma   90.00
#
_symmetry.space_group_name_H-M   'P 1'
#
loop_
_entity.id
_entity.type
_entity.pdbx_description
1 polymer ?
#
loop_
_entity_poly.entity_id
_entity_poly.type
_entity_poly.pdbx_seq_one_letter_code
_entity_poly.pdbx_strand_id
1 'polypeptide(L)' 'MKNSCIGICHGQNCRDVGGEALTEQLHRMHIACVIIPCQSLCTYAPTAKVNEIAILHATLDKITEASDSYDQHRNN' A
#
# COMPACT_ATOMS: atom_id res chain seq x y z
N MET A 1 2.63 -3.11 -18.11
CA MET A 1 2.10 -3.18 -16.73
C MET A 1 2.58 -1.94 -16.00
N LYS A 2 1.68 -1.20 -15.38
CA LYS A 2 1.96 0.05 -14.65
C LYS A 2 2.87 -0.30 -13.45
N ASN A 3 4.05 0.32 -13.38
CA ASN A 3 5.13 -0.11 -12.48
C ASN A 3 5.09 0.66 -11.14
N SER A 4 3.92 0.67 -10.48
CA SER A 4 3.75 1.32 -9.19
C SER A 4 4.39 0.48 -8.08
N CYS A 5 5.27 1.11 -7.27
CA CYS A 5 5.91 0.47 -6.14
C CYS A 5 4.97 0.52 -4.93
N ILE A 6 4.31 -0.60 -4.62
CA ILE A 6 3.41 -0.75 -3.48
C ILE A 6 4.16 -1.39 -2.31
N GLY A 7 4.26 -0.69 -1.20
CA GLY A 7 4.81 -1.17 0.07
C GLY A 7 3.72 -1.26 1.15
N ILE A 8 3.60 -2.39 1.83
CA ILE A 8 2.63 -2.58 2.93
C ILE A 8 3.36 -2.61 4.27
N CYS A 9 2.95 -1.75 5.19
CA CYS A 9 3.55 -1.67 6.53
C CYS A 9 3.16 -2.90 7.35
N HIS A 10 4.16 -3.66 7.82
CA HIS A 10 3.97 -4.81 8.72
C HIS A 10 4.52 -4.55 10.13
N GLY A 11 4.61 -3.28 10.56
CA GLY A 11 4.79 -2.98 11.98
C GLY A 11 3.66 -3.63 12.80
N GLN A 12 3.94 -4.03 14.05
CA GLN A 12 3.05 -4.84 14.90
C GLN A 12 1.56 -4.44 14.77
N ASN A 13 1.24 -3.17 15.02
CA ASN A 13 -0.14 -2.68 14.92
C ASN A 13 -0.71 -2.79 13.51
N CYS A 14 0.05 -2.44 12.47
CA CYS A 14 -0.42 -2.53 11.09
C CYS A 14 -0.69 -3.98 10.69
N ARG A 15 0.18 -4.92 11.10
CA ARG A 15 -0.04 -6.35 10.87
C ARG A 15 -1.36 -6.81 11.50
N ASP A 16 -1.55 -6.49 12.78
CA ASP A 16 -2.69 -6.96 13.58
C ASP A 16 -4.04 -6.38 13.11
N VAL A 17 -4.05 -5.15 12.56
CA VAL A 17 -5.30 -4.47 12.15
C VAL A 17 -5.60 -4.52 10.64
N GLY A 18 -4.79 -5.24 9.85
CA GLY A 18 -5.15 -5.54 8.45
C GLY A 18 -4.04 -5.47 7.40
N GLY A 19 -2.80 -5.15 7.77
CA GLY A 19 -1.65 -5.10 6.87
C GLY A 19 -1.30 -6.46 6.28
N GLU A 20 -1.41 -7.54 7.05
CA GLU A 20 -1.24 -8.92 6.55
C GLU A 20 -2.36 -9.28 5.56
N ALA A 21 -3.62 -9.00 5.92
CA ALA A 21 -4.77 -9.23 5.06
C ALA A 21 -4.73 -8.43 3.75
N LEU A 22 -4.16 -7.21 3.76
CA LEU A 22 -3.96 -6.40 2.55
C LEU A 22 -2.93 -7.01 1.62
N THR A 23 -1.79 -7.46 2.16
CA THR A 23 -0.75 -8.16 1.38
C THR A 23 -1.31 -9.41 0.72
N GLU A 24 -2.09 -10.22 1.44
CA GLU A 24 -2.75 -11.40 0.87
C GLU A 24 -3.72 -11.05 -0.26
N GLN A 25 -4.53 -10.00 -0.10
CA GLN A 25 -5.48 -9.56 -1.12
C GLN A 25 -4.75 -9.13 -2.40
N LEU A 26 -3.68 -8.34 -2.26
CA LEU A 26 -2.86 -7.90 -3.40
C LEU A 26 -2.23 -9.09 -4.13
N HIS A 27 -1.71 -10.08 -3.38
CA HIS A 27 -1.19 -11.31 -3.96
C HIS A 27 -2.26 -12.13 -4.70
N ARG A 28 -3.47 -12.26 -4.12
CA ARG A 28 -4.59 -12.94 -4.80
C ARG A 28 -5.01 -12.27 -6.11
N MET A 29 -4.76 -10.96 -6.24
CA MET A 29 -5.04 -10.19 -7.46
C MET A 29 -3.86 -10.14 -8.43
N HIS A 30 -2.77 -10.86 -8.16
CA HIS A 30 -1.53 -10.78 -8.94
C HIS A 30 -0.91 -9.37 -9.00
N ILE A 31 -1.15 -8.53 -7.98
CA ILE A 31 -0.56 -7.21 -7.83
C ILE A 31 0.72 -7.35 -7.00
N ALA A 32 1.84 -6.92 -7.57
CA ALA A 32 3.12 -6.94 -6.87
C ALA A 32 3.14 -5.93 -5.72
N CYS A 33 3.54 -6.37 -4.53
CA CYS A 33 3.79 -5.50 -3.39
C CYS A 33 4.99 -6.02 -2.59
N VAL A 34 5.60 -5.13 -1.80
CA VAL A 34 6.68 -5.46 -0.87
C VAL A 34 6.24 -5.18 0.55
N ILE A 35 6.74 -5.96 1.50
CA ILE A 35 6.57 -5.66 2.92
C ILE A 35 7.62 -4.60 3.29
N ILE A 36 7.17 -3.52 3.94
CA ILE A 36 8.05 -2.45 4.42
C ILE A 36 8.08 -2.40 5.95
N PRO A 37 9.18 -1.88 6.54
CA PRO A 37 9.27 -1.65 7.98
C PRO A 37 8.18 -0.71 8.50
N CYS A 38 8.00 -0.70 9.82
CA CYS A 38 7.09 0.23 10.49
C CYS A 38 7.31 1.68 10.03
N GLN A 39 6.24 2.37 9.64
CA GLN A 39 6.29 3.77 9.20
C GLN A 39 5.94 4.77 10.33
N SER A 40 5.79 4.31 11.58
CA SER A 40 5.43 5.13 12.74
C SER A 40 4.10 5.91 12.61
N LEU A 41 3.19 5.41 11.77
CA LEU A 41 1.86 6.00 11.51
C LEU A 41 0.73 5.16 12.11
N CYS A 42 0.97 4.51 13.25
CA CYS A 42 0.06 3.51 13.83
C CYS A 42 -1.34 4.05 14.16
N THR A 43 -1.47 5.36 14.42
CA THR A 43 -2.77 6.04 14.58
C THR A 43 -3.66 5.89 13.35
N TYR A 44 -3.07 5.69 12.17
CA TYR A 44 -3.75 5.57 10.89
C TYR A 44 -3.63 4.17 10.28
N ALA A 45 -3.33 3.17 11.11
CA ALA A 45 -3.14 1.80 10.65
C ALA A 45 -4.45 1.20 10.07
N PRO A 46 -4.35 0.24 9.12
CA PRO A 46 -3.11 -0.17 8.45
C PRO A 46 -2.61 0.93 7.50
N THR A 47 -1.30 1.00 7.26
CA THR A 47 -0.72 1.96 6.31
C THR A 47 0.01 1.27 5.16
N ALA A 48 0.02 1.92 4.01
CA ALA A 48 0.76 1.51 2.83
C ALA A 48 1.56 2.69 2.27
N LYS A 49 2.45 2.41 1.32
CA LYS A 49 3.25 3.39 0.60
C LYS A 49 3.15 3.07 -0.90
N VAL A 50 2.66 4.00 -1.70
CA VAL A 50 2.55 3.84 -3.16
C VAL A 50 3.39 4.93 -3.80
N ASN A 51 4.45 4.55 -4.51
CA ASN A 51 5.36 5.50 -5.19
C ASN A 51 5.82 6.65 -4.29
N GLU A 52 6.34 6.32 -3.12
CA GLU A 52 6.76 7.27 -2.08
C GLU A 52 5.66 7.99 -1.28
N ILE A 53 4.38 7.84 -1.67
CA ILE A 53 3.25 8.49 -0.99
C ILE A 53 2.66 7.56 0.05
N ALA A 54 2.54 8.04 1.29
CA ALA A 54 1.88 7.30 2.37
C ALA A 54 0.36 7.27 2.18
N ILE A 55 -0.22 6.08 2.23
CA ILE A 55 -1.66 5.83 2.20
C ILE A 55 -2.13 5.50 3.62
N LEU A 56 -2.98 6.36 4.18
CA LEU A 56 -3.52 6.27 5.53
C LEU A 56 -4.85 5.51 5.55
N HIS A 57 -5.09 4.72 6.60
CA HIS A 57 -6.22 3.77 6.68
C HIS A 57 -6.34 3.00 5.37
N ALA A 58 -5.25 2.34 4.99
CA ALA A 58 -5.07 1.73 3.70
C ALA A 58 -6.16 0.69 3.44
N THR A 59 -6.77 0.78 2.27
CA THR A 59 -7.69 -0.21 1.71
C THR A 59 -7.19 -0.60 0.34
N LEU A 60 -7.68 -1.71 -0.19
CA LEU A 60 -7.37 -2.13 -1.55
C LEU A 60 -7.70 -1.02 -2.55
N ASP A 61 -8.91 -0.44 -2.44
CA ASP A 61 -9.38 0.63 -3.33
C ASP A 61 -8.44 1.84 -3.33
N LYS A 62 -8.05 2.33 -2.15
CA LYS A 62 -7.10 3.47 -2.04
C LYS A 62 -5.74 3.16 -2.65
N ILE A 63 -5.27 1.92 -2.52
CA ILE A 63 -3.99 1.48 -3.08
C ILE A 63 -4.08 1.44 -4.61
N THR A 64 -5.18 0.90 -5.16
CA THR A 64 -5.40 0.84 -6.61
C THR A 64 -5.60 2.23 -7.22
N GLU A 65 -6.39 3.10 -6.59
CA GLU A 65 -6.60 4.49 -7.02
C GLU A 65 -5.28 5.29 -7.04
N ALA A 66 -4.45 5.14 -5.99
CA ALA A 66 -3.14 5.79 -5.93
C ALA A 66 -2.18 5.24 -6.98
N SER A 67 -2.26 3.94 -7.27
CA SER A 67 -1.44 3.29 -8.30
C SER A 67 -1.82 3.74 -9.70
N ASP A 68 -3.11 3.98 -9.96
CA ASP A 68 -3.61 4.46 -11.26
C ASP A 68 -3.37 5.95 -11.47
N SER A 69 -3.46 6.76 -10.41
CA SER A 69 -3.24 8.21 -10.46
C SER A 69 -1.79 8.58 -10.75
N TYR A 70 -0.82 7.75 -10.32
CA TYR A 70 0.60 7.98 -10.61
C TYR A 70 0.92 7.97 -12.11
N ASP A 71 0.23 7.15 -12.91
CA ASP A 71 0.46 7.07 -14.35
C ASP A 71 0.06 8.35 -15.09
N GLN A 72 -0.87 9.13 -14.54
CA GLN A 72 -1.33 10.38 -15.16
C GLN A 72 -0.34 11.53 -14.94
N HIS A 73 0.49 11.50 -13.90
CA HIS A 73 1.42 12.58 -13.57
C HIS A 73 2.81 12.43 -14.22
N ARG A 74 3.15 11.26 -14.76
CA ARG A 74 4.45 11.02 -15.43
C ARG A 74 4.43 11.26 -16.94
N ASN A 75 3.27 11.57 -17.52
CA ASN A 75 3.07 11.80 -18.96
C ASN A 75 2.87 13.29 -19.32
N ASN A 76 3.28 14.20 -18.44
CA ASN A 76 3.33 15.65 -18.71
C ASN A 76 4.71 16.20 -18.35
#